data_AF-A0A5W2M3I6-F1
#
_entry.id   AF-A0A5W2M3I6-F1
#
_cell.length_a   1.000
_cell.length_b   1.000
_cell.length_c   1.000
_cell.angle_alpha   90.00
_cell.angle_beta   90.00
_cell.angle_gamma   90.00
#
_symmetry.space_group_name_H-M   'P 1'
#
loop_
_entity.id
_entity.type
_entity.pdbx_description
1 polymer ?
#
loop_
_entity_poly.entity_id
_entity_poly.type
_entity_poly.pdbx_seq_one_letter_code
_entity_poly.pdbx_strand_id
1 'polypeptide(L)' 'EISDDDKASLTKWMAYIRELKSLALTGISDEATFNKIQWPVLPQ' A
#
# COMPACT_ATOMS: atom_id res chain seq x y z
N GLU A 1 10.49 11.78 -21.35
CA GLU A 1 11.40 11.15 -20.37
C GLU A 1 10.74 11.28 -19.00
N ILE A 2 10.74 10.22 -18.20
CA ILE A 2 10.13 10.25 -16.85
C ILE A 2 11.13 10.94 -15.92
N SER A 3 10.69 11.96 -15.18
CA SER A 3 11.54 12.71 -14.24
C SER A 3 12.12 11.77 -13.18
N ASP A 4 13.28 12.09 -12.61
CA ASP A 4 13.81 11.32 -11.48
C ASP A 4 12.87 11.39 -10.25
N ASP A 5 12.10 12.46 -10.11
CA ASP A 5 11.03 12.56 -9.11
C ASP A 5 9.90 11.56 -9.37
N ASP A 6 9.49 11.40 -10.63
CA ASP A 6 8.47 10.43 -11.01
C ASP A 6 8.96 8.99 -10.79
N LYS A 7 10.24 8.70 -11.05
CA LYS A 7 10.85 7.39 -10.76
C LYS A 7 10.92 7.12 -9.26
N ALA A 8 11.25 8.14 -8.45
CA ALA A 8 11.26 8.03 -7.00
C ALA A 8 9.85 7.75 -6.47
N SER A 9 8.85 8.47 -6.96
CA SER A 9 7.44 8.25 -6.63
C SER A 9 6.98 6.85 -7.02
N LEU A 10 7.29 6.39 -8.24
CA LEU A 10 6.96 5.02 -8.67
C LEU A 10 7.60 3.95 -7.77
N THR A 11 8.83 4.18 -7.30
CA THR A 11 9.51 3.25 -6.38
C THR A 11 8.81 3.19 -5.03
N LYS A 12 8.39 4.34 -4.49
CA LYS A 12 7.59 4.39 -3.24
C LYS A 12 6.25 3.68 -3.40
N TRP A 13 5.54 3.91 -4.52
CA TRP A 13 4.28 3.25 -4.82
C TRP A 13 4.44 1.74 -5.01
N MET A 14 5.52 1.27 -5.65
CA MET A 14 5.83 -0.15 -5.77
C MET A 14 6.10 -0.81 -4.40
N ALA A 15 6.82 -0.12 -3.50
CA ALA A 15 7.04 -0.60 -2.14
C ALA A 15 5.73 -0.69 -1.36
N TYR A 16 4.90 0.35 -1.42
CA TYR A 16 3.56 0.37 -0.81
C TYR A 16 2.67 -0.78 -1.29
N ILE A 17 2.63 -1.03 -2.60
CA ILE A 17 1.85 -2.15 -3.17
C ILE A 17 2.39 -3.50 -2.69
N ARG A 18 3.70 -3.66 -2.53
CA ARG A 18 4.29 -4.89 -1.98
C ARG A 18 3.89 -5.11 -0.53
N GLU A 19 3.88 -4.06 0.29
CA GLU A 19 3.40 -4.14 1.67
C GLU A 19 1.91 -4.49 1.73
N LEU A 20 1.08 -3.83 0.90
CA LEU A 20 -0.34 -4.16 0.80
C LEU A 20 -0.59 -5.60 0.38
N LYS A 21 0.20 -6.13 -0.57
CA LYS A 21 0.10 -7.55 -0.96
C LYS A 21 0.57 -8.50 0.13
N SER A 22 1.48 -8.06 0.99
CA SER A 22 1.93 -8.81 2.16
C SER A 22 0.94 -8.77 3.31
N LEU A 23 0.04 -7.78 3.35
CA LEU A 23 -1.06 -7.78 4.30
C LEU A 23 -1.98 -8.94 3.94
N ALA A 24 -2.19 -9.83 4.91
CA ALA A 24 -3.17 -10.88 4.80
C ALA A 24 -4.57 -10.26 4.89
N LEU A 25 -5.11 -9.84 3.76
CA LEU A 25 -6.50 -9.40 3.61
C LEU A 25 -7.49 -10.59 3.60
N THR A 26 -7.01 -11.79 3.90
CA THR A 26 -7.81 -13.01 3.92
C THR A 26 -8.68 -13.03 5.18
N GLY A 27 -10.01 -13.06 5.00
CA GLY A 27 -10.95 -13.14 6.11
C GLY A 27 -11.53 -11.79 6.56
N ILE A 28 -11.44 -10.75 5.74
CA ILE A 28 -12.18 -9.51 5.96
C ILE A 28 -13.65 -9.76 5.58
N SER A 29 -14.46 -10.19 6.55
CA SER A 29 -15.90 -10.40 6.39
C SER A 29 -16.73 -9.18 6.78
N ASP A 30 -16.15 -8.28 7.59
CA ASP A 30 -16.88 -7.21 8.26
C ASP A 30 -16.08 -5.91 8.29
N GLU A 31 -16.78 -4.78 8.34
CA GLU A 31 -16.20 -3.44 8.42
C GLU A 31 -15.33 -3.26 9.67
N ALA A 32 -15.70 -3.89 10.79
CA ALA A 32 -14.89 -3.89 12.01
C ALA A 32 -13.52 -4.56 11.80
N THR A 33 -13.46 -5.61 10.98
CA THR A 33 -12.22 -6.31 10.65
C THR A 33 -11.39 -5.48 9.66
N PHE A 34 -12.05 -4.82 8.70
CA PHE A 34 -11.42 -3.88 7.78
C PHE A 34 -10.78 -2.68 8.51
N ASN A 35 -11.50 -2.07 9.44
CA ASN A 35 -11.02 -0.91 10.22
C ASN A 35 -9.90 -1.28 11.23
N LYS A 36 -9.72 -2.56 11.55
CA LYS A 36 -8.60 -3.04 12.36
C LYS A 36 -7.32 -3.21 11.57
N ILE A 37 -7.38 -3.26 10.24
CA ILE A 37 -6.21 -3.41 9.39
C ILE A 37 -5.36 -2.16 9.54
N GLN A 38 -4.11 -2.36 9.92
CA GLN A 38 -3.11 -1.29 9.93
C GLN A 38 -2.65 -1.07 8.50
N TRP A 39 -3.31 -0.15 7.82
CA TRP A 39 -2.94 0.23 6.47
C TRP A 39 -1.59 0.96 6.49
N PRO A 40 -0.65 0.59 5.60
CA PRO A 40 0.60 1.32 5.45
C PRO A 40 0.31 2.77 5.04
N VAL A 41 1.28 3.64 5.29
CA VAL A 41 1.13 5.06 4.98
C VAL A 41 1.21 5.25 3.46
N LEU A 42 0.26 6.03 2.92
CA LEU A 42 0.25 6.39 1.51
C LEU A 42 1.54 7.16 1.16
N PRO A 43 2.30 6.71 0.15
CA PRO A 43 3.46 7.44 -0.30
C PRO A 43 3.05 8.74 -1.01
N GLN A 44 3.76 9.83 -0.70
CA GLN A 44 3.69 11.10 -1.44
C GLN A 44 4.72 11.17 -2.56
#